data_AF-A0A1G1LDB3-F1
#
_entry.id   AF-A0A1G1LDB3-F1
#
_cell.length_a   1.000
_cell.length_b   1.000
_cell.length_c   1.000
_cell.angle_alpha   90.00
_cell.angle_beta   90.00
_cell.angle_gamma   90.00
#
_symmetry.space_group_name_H-M   'P 1'
#
loop_
_entity.id
_entity.type
_entity.pdbx_description
1 polymer ?
#
loop_
_entity_poly.entity_id
_entity_poly.type
_entity_poly.pdbx_seq_one_letter_code
_entity_poly.pdbx_strand_id
1 'polypeptide(L)' 'MESSLTIRISRKLKQKLLAVSKAHHIPISDLVRSSIEGMVAVRQFRTLRGEILPHAEAQGILTDEDVFDKLQ' A
#
# COMPACT_ATOMS: atom_id res chain seq x y z
N MET A 1 14.46 3.85 13.31
CA MET A 1 15.70 4.31 12.66
C MET A 1 15.32 4.94 11.34
N GLU A 2 15.66 6.21 11.11
CA GLU A 2 15.38 6.84 9.82
C GLU A 2 16.50 6.53 8.82
N SER A 3 16.14 6.10 7.62
CA SER A 3 17.07 5.83 6.52
C SER A 3 16.68 6.66 5.30
N SER A 4 17.68 7.21 4.61
CA SER A 4 17.49 7.99 3.39
C SER A 4 17.60 7.09 2.16
N LEU A 5 16.62 7.17 1.26
CA LEU A 5 16.61 6.45 -0.02
C LEU A 5 16.73 7.45 -1.18
N THR A 6 17.84 7.38 -1.92
CA THR A 6 18.04 8.18 -3.14
C THR A 6 17.69 7.34 -4.37
N ILE A 7 16.65 7.73 -5.10
CA ILE A 7 16.19 7.04 -6.32
C ILE A 7 16.22 7.95 -7.53
N ARG A 8 16.49 7.35 -8.70
CA ARG A 8 16.34 8.03 -9.98
C ARG A 8 14.88 7.97 -10.40
N ILE A 9 14.33 9.13 -10.78
CA ILE A 9 12.96 9.26 -11.28
C ILE A 9 12.95 10.06 -12.58
N SER A 10 11.94 9.83 -13.41
CA SER A 10 11.77 10.61 -14.64
C SER A 10 11.44 12.08 -14.32
N ARG A 11 11.86 13.00 -15.19
CA ARG A 11 11.55 14.43 -15.06
C ARG A 11 10.05 14.69 -14.98
N LYS A 12 9.26 13.93 -15.75
CA LYS A 12 7.79 14.00 -15.75
C LYS A 12 7.19 13.63 -14.39
N LEU A 13 7.70 12.58 -13.74
CA LEU A 13 7.23 12.19 -12.41
C LEU A 13 7.55 13.26 -11.37
N LYS A 14 8.77 13.81 -11.39
CA LYS A 14 9.16 14.91 -10.49
C LYS A 14 8.21 16.11 -10.61
N GLN A 15 7.85 16.50 -11.84
CA GLN A 15 6.91 17.60 -12.08
C GLN A 15 5.52 17.30 -11.52
N LYS A 16 5.01 16.07 -11.70
CA LYS A 16 3.72 15.66 -11.12
C LYS A 16 3.73 15.71 -9.59
N LEU A 17 4.78 15.19 -8.95
CA LEU A 17 4.93 15.23 -7.50
C LEU A 17 4.95 16.66 -6.98
N LEU A 18 5.66 17.57 -7.66
CA LEU A 18 5.67 18.99 -7.32
C LEU A 18 4.29 19.64 -7.44
N ALA A 19 3.52 19.30 -8.48
CA ALA A 19 2.18 19.85 -8.66
C ALA A 19 1.23 19.39 -7.55
N VAL A 20 1.23 18.09 -7.21
CA VAL A 20 0.43 17.53 -6.11
C VAL A 20 0.84 18.12 -4.77
N SER A 21 2.15 18.17 -4.49
CA SER A 21 2.71 18.77 -3.28
C SER A 21 2.23 20.22 -3.08
N LYS A 22 2.25 21.04 -4.12
CA LYS A 22 1.75 22.42 -4.08
C LYS A 22 0.23 22.51 -3.89
N ALA A 23 -0.52 21.70 -4.62
CA ALA A 23 -1.99 21.70 -4.56
C ALA A 23 -2.50 21.32 -3.16
N HIS A 24 -1.83 20.38 -2.49
CA HIS A 24 -2.25 19.87 -1.18
C HIS A 24 -1.46 20.45 0.00
N HIS A 25 -0.46 21.30 -0.23
CA HIS A 25 0.43 21.84 0.81
C HIS A 25 1.16 20.75 1.63
N ILE A 26 1.52 19.64 1.00
CA ILE A 26 2.22 18.52 1.64
C ILE A 26 3.64 18.40 1.09
N PRO A 27 4.67 18.19 1.93
CA PRO A 27 6.04 17.95 1.45
C PRO A 27 6.13 16.74 0.50
N ILE A 28 6.98 16.84 -0.52
CA ILE A 28 7.19 15.74 -1.48
C ILE A 28 7.69 14.47 -0.76
N SER A 29 8.55 14.63 0.24
CA SER A 29 9.06 13.51 1.04
C SER A 29 7.93 12.75 1.72
N ASP A 30 6.96 13.47 2.28
CA ASP A 30 5.86 12.87 3.03
C ASP A 30 4.89 12.19 2.06
N LEU A 31 4.57 12.85 0.94
CA LEU A 31 3.77 12.27 -0.13
C LEU A 31 4.38 10.96 -0.66
N VAL A 32 5.69 10.95 -0.91
CA VAL A 32 6.38 9.76 -1.43
C VAL A 32 6.44 8.68 -0.35
N ARG A 33 6.75 9.03 0.90
CA ARG A 33 6.83 8.09 2.02
C ARG A 33 5.49 7.40 2.23
N SER A 34 4.40 8.14 2.38
CA SER A 34 3.07 7.58 2.59
C SER A 34 2.61 6.70 1.42
N SER A 35 2.96 7.08 0.19
CA SER A 35 2.63 6.29 -1.00
C SER A 35 3.39 4.95 -1.02
N ILE A 36 4.68 4.96 -0.64
CA ILE A 36 5.50 3.74 -0.58
C ILE A 36 5.00 2.84 0.54
N GLU A 37 4.71 3.39 1.72
CA GLU A 37 4.17 2.65 2.87
C GLU A 37 2.86 1.95 2.50
N GLY A 38 1.91 2.68 1.91
CA GLY A 38 0.65 2.11 1.45
C GLY A 38 0.84 1.02 0.38
N MET A 39 1.73 1.24 -0.59
CA MET A 39 2.05 0.24 -1.60
C MET A 39 2.66 -1.04 -0.99
N VAL A 40 3.59 -0.89 -0.03
CA VAL A 40 4.23 -2.02 0.64
C VAL A 40 3.20 -2.80 1.45
N ALA A 41 2.36 -2.12 2.22
CA ALA A 41 1.29 -2.75 3.01
C ALA A 41 0.34 -3.57 2.12
N VAL A 42 -0.11 -3.01 0.99
CA VAL A 42 -0.98 -3.72 0.04
C VAL A 42 -0.29 -4.94 -0.56
N ARG A 43 1.01 -4.85 -0.88
CA ARG A 43 1.77 -6.00 -1.39
C ARG A 43 1.90 -7.09 -0.34
N GLN A 44 2.27 -6.74 0.90
CA GLN A 44 2.38 -7.68 2.01
C GLN A 44 1.05 -8.36 2.30
N PHE A 45 -0.05 -7.60 2.34
CA PHE A 45 -1.39 -8.14 2.51
C PHE A 45 -1.73 -9.16 1.42
N ARG A 46 -1.46 -8.85 0.15
CA ARG A 46 -1.74 -9.77 -0.96
C ARG A 46 -0.90 -11.05 -0.89
N THR A 47 0.36 -10.95 -0.50
CA THR A 47 1.22 -12.12 -0.27
C THR A 47 0.63 -13.00 0.82
N LEU A 48 0.33 -12.42 1.98
CA LEU A 48 -0.23 -13.14 3.12
C LEU A 48 -1.59 -13.77 2.79
N ARG A 49 -2.47 -13.02 2.09
CA ARG A 49 -3.76 -13.55 1.63
C ARG A 49 -3.59 -14.77 0.75
N GLY A 50 -2.62 -14.77 -0.17
CA GLY A 50 -2.35 -15.94 -1.03
C GLY A 50 -1.90 -17.17 -0.24
N GLU A 51 -1.16 -16.98 0.85
CA GLU A 51 -0.73 -18.07 1.75
C GLU A 51 -1.89 -18.62 2.60
N ILE A 52 -2.78 -17.75 3.06
CA ILE A 52 -3.88 -18.12 3.96
C ILE A 52 -5.10 -18.66 3.20
N LEU A 53 -5.33 -18.22 1.96
CA LEU A 53 -6.53 -18.56 1.19
C LEU A 53 -6.85 -20.06 1.15
N PRO A 54 -5.90 -20.98 0.92
CA PRO A 54 -6.21 -22.42 0.91
C PRO A 54 -6.73 -22.95 2.25
N HIS A 55 -6.24 -22.38 3.36
CA HIS A 55 -6.70 -22.74 4.70
C HIS A 55 -8.09 -22.16 5.00
N ALA A 56 -8.39 -20.96 4.51
CA ALA A 56 -9.68 -20.31 4.64
C ALA A 56 -10.76 -21.04 3.81
N GLU A 57 -10.44 -21.42 2.57
CA GLU A 57 -11.32 -22.19 1.69
C GLU A 57 -11.71 -23.54 2.30
N ALA A 58 -10.76 -24.24 2.94
CA ALA A 58 -11.03 -25.50 3.65
C ALA A 58 -12.00 -25.32 4.85
N GLN A 59 -12.14 -24.10 5.35
CA GLN A 59 -13.07 -23.73 6.43
C GLN A 59 -14.36 -23.08 5.91
N GLY A 60 -14.57 -23.07 4.58
CA GLY A 60 -15.75 -22.52 3.93
C GLY A 60 -15.78 -20.99 3.85
N ILE A 61 -14.64 -20.33 3.97
CA ILE A 61 -14.50 -18.87 3.81
C ILE A 61 -13.95 -18.61 2.40
N LEU A 62 -14.78 -18.07 1.51
CA LEU A 62 -14.41 -17.83 0.10
C LEU A 62 -14.35 -16.32 -0.24
N THR A 63 -15.09 -15.50 0.50
CA THR A 63 -15.20 -14.07 0.29
C THR A 63 -14.77 -13.29 1.52
N ASP A 64 -14.50 -12.00 1.33
CA ASP A 64 -14.18 -11.12 2.46
C ASP A 64 -15.42 -10.96 3.36
N GLU A 65 -16.64 -10.95 2.81
CA GLU A 65 -17.90 -11.02 3.57
C GLU A 65 -17.97 -12.23 4.52
N ASP A 66 -17.58 -13.44 4.07
CA ASP A 66 -17.60 -14.64 4.93
C ASP A 66 -16.68 -14.49 6.16
N VAL A 67 -15.63 -13.67 6.06
CA VAL A 67 -14.74 -13.34 7.19
C VAL A 67 -15.45 -12.41 8.16
N PHE A 68 -16.11 -11.36 7.66
CA PHE A 68 -16.81 -10.40 8.50
C PHE A 68 -17.98 -11.05 9.25
N ASP A 69 -18.72 -11.92 8.59
CA ASP A 69 -19.84 -12.66 9.20
C ASP A 69 -19.40 -13.58 10.34
N LYS A 70 -18.14 -14.06 10.33
CA LYS A 70 -17.57 -14.92 11.39
C LYS A 70 -16.95 -14.15 12.56
N LEU A 71 -16.79 -12.83 12.45
CA LEU A 71 -16.23 -11.97 13.51
C LEU A 71 -17.31 -11.30 14.38
N GLN A 72 -18.60 -11.46 14.03
CA GLN A 72 -19.75 -11.03 14.82
C GLN A 72 -20.16 -12.08 15.86
#